data_AF-A0A7W7EV93-F1
#
_entry.id   AF-A0A7W7EV93-F1
#
_cell.length_a   1.000
_cell.length_b   1.000
_cell.length_c   1.000
_cell.angle_alpha   90.00
_cell.angle_beta   90.00
_cell.angle_gamma   90.00
#
_symmetry.space_group_name_H-M   'P 1'
#
loop_
_entity.id
_entity.type
_entity.pdbx_description
1 polymer ?
#
loop_
_entity_poly.entity_id
_entity_poly.type
_entity_poly.pdbx_seq_one_letter_code
_entity_poly.pdbx_strand_id
1 'polypeptide(L)'
;MRRYVVPFLRSTLAGVLTASFLPFLFAVVILIASIVTGEPTQALVTLYVFVIALACITAVITSVSLMIGLPTSILLRRLGQYTKRAHVVAGVILGFLAFPVLFATTGDQEGDASFLLLYVYSALAGGVTADSWWRNTSALVGRSLKPA
;
A
#
# COMPACT_ATOMS: atom_id res chain seq x y z
N MET A 1 -6.95 2.85 -22.02
CA MET A 1 -6.75 3.33 -20.63
C MET A 1 -7.98 3.16 -19.74
N ARG A 2 -9.20 3.55 -20.15
CA ARG A 2 -10.45 3.44 -19.34
C ARG A 2 -10.68 2.07 -18.66
N ARG A 3 -10.32 0.95 -19.31
CA ARG A 3 -10.46 -0.42 -18.77
C ARG A 3 -9.47 -0.77 -17.64
N TYR A 4 -8.39 0.00 -17.45
CA TYR A 4 -7.41 -0.21 -16.38
C TYR A 4 -7.59 0.76 -15.20
N VAL A 5 -8.28 1.88 -15.42
CA VAL A 5 -8.53 2.90 -14.39
C VAL A 5 -9.40 2.37 -13.27
N VAL A 6 -10.49 1.67 -13.58
CA VAL A 6 -11.40 1.12 -12.56
C VAL A 6 -10.74 0.04 -11.70
N PRO A 7 -10.06 -0.98 -12.27
CA PRO A 7 -9.32 -1.96 -11.46
C PRO A 7 -8.20 -1.32 -10.63
N PHE A 8 -7.49 -0.33 -11.19
CA PHE A 8 -6.48 0.44 -10.46
C PHE A 8 -7.08 1.17 -9.25
N LEU A 9 -8.13 1.98 -9.44
CA LEU A 9 -8.82 2.69 -8.35
C LEU A 9 -9.30 1.73 -7.26
N ARG A 10 -9.87 0.58 -7.63
CA ARG A 10 -10.29 -0.44 -6.67
C ARG A 10 -9.12 -1.00 -5.87
N SER A 11 -8.00 -1.31 -6.53
CA SER A 11 -6.81 -1.80 -5.84
C SER A 11 -6.20 -0.74 -4.92
N THR A 12 -6.14 0.51 -5.35
CA THR A 12 -5.61 1.61 -4.55
C THR A 12 -6.50 1.87 -3.34
N LEU A 13 -7.83 1.91 -3.52
CA LEU A 13 -8.79 2.05 -2.42
C LEU A 13 -8.70 0.89 -1.43
N ALA A 14 -8.57 -0.36 -1.90
CA ALA A 14 -8.37 -1.50 -1.02
C ALA A 14 -7.08 -1.36 -0.20
N GLY A 15 -6.00 -0.87 -0.81
CA GLY A 15 -4.76 -0.55 -0.11
C GLY A 15 -4.94 0.54 0.94
N VAL A 16 -5.61 1.64 0.61
CA VAL A 16 -5.91 2.74 1.52
C VAL A 16 -6.75 2.27 2.70
N LEU A 17 -7.81 1.51 2.47
CA LEU A 17 -8.66 0.98 3.52
C LEU A 17 -7.89 0.05 4.46
N THR A 18 -7.04 -0.81 3.91
CA THR A 18 -6.21 -1.74 4.70
C THR A 18 -5.20 -0.98 5.56
N ALA A 19 -4.49 -0.01 4.98
CA ALA A 19 -3.50 0.79 5.71
C ALA A 19 -4.14 1.73 6.75
N SER A 20 -5.35 2.21 6.48
CA SER A 20 -6.06 3.14 7.38
C SER A 20 -6.82 2.42 8.50
N PHE A 21 -6.93 1.09 8.47
CA PHE A 21 -7.70 0.33 9.45
C PHE A 21 -7.22 0.54 10.88
N LEU A 22 -5.90 0.46 11.11
CA LEU A 22 -5.34 0.63 12.45
C LEU A 22 -5.50 2.08 12.96
N PRO A 23 -5.09 3.12 12.21
CA PRO A 23 -5.38 4.51 12.60
C PRO A 23 -6.87 4.78 12.86
N PHE A 24 -7.74 4.18 12.05
CA PHE A 24 -9.19 4.31 12.22
C PHE A 24 -9.68 3.70 13.53
N LEU A 25 -9.23 2.49 13.89
CA LEU A 25 -9.57 1.89 15.17
C LEU A 25 -9.13 2.76 16.36
N PHE A 26 -7.91 3.28 16.33
CA PHE A 26 -7.43 4.21 17.36
C PHE A 26 -8.29 5.47 17.43
N ALA A 27 -8.61 6.07 16.28
CA ALA A 27 -9.45 7.26 16.22
C ALA A 27 -10.85 7.00 16.80
N VAL A 28 -11.47 5.86 16.50
CA VAL A 28 -12.78 5.47 17.03
C VAL A 28 -12.74 5.32 18.55
N VAL A 29 -11.72 4.63 19.10
CA VAL A 29 -11.59 4.46 20.55
C VAL A 29 -11.45 5.81 21.26
N ILE A 30 -10.60 6.70 20.74
CA ILE A 30 -10.39 8.03 21.33
C ILE A 30 -11.65 8.89 21.21
N LEU A 31 -12.38 8.81 20.09
CA LEU A 31 -13.65 9.52 19.91
C LEU A 31 -14.71 9.06 20.91
N ILE A 32 -14.85 7.75 21.11
CA ILE A 32 -15.78 7.20 22.12
C ILE A 32 -15.38 7.67 23.52
N ALA A 33 -14.09 7.59 23.87
CA ALA A 33 -13.59 8.07 25.15
C ALA A 33 -13.88 9.55 25.37
N SER A 34 -13.66 10.38 24.35
CA SER A 34 -13.91 11.84 24.39
C SER A 34 -15.39 12.18 24.60
N ILE A 35 -16.30 11.39 24.03
CA ILE A 35 -17.75 11.55 24.26
C ILE A 35 -18.10 11.21 25.71
N VAL A 36 -17.49 10.16 26.26
CA VAL A 36 -17.73 9.71 27.64
C VAL A 36 -17.18 10.70 28.67
N THR A 37 -16.00 11.28 28.43
CA THR A 37 -15.37 12.26 29.33
C THR A 37 -15.90 13.68 29.16
N GLY A 38 -16.65 13.95 28.10
CA GLY A 38 -17.19 15.28 27.80
C GLY A 38 -16.13 16.26 27.29
N GLU A 39 -15.10 15.77 26.60
CA GLU A 39 -13.98 16.57 26.07
C GLU A 39 -14.11 16.78 24.53
N PRO A 40 -14.88 17.78 24.06
CA PRO A 40 -15.16 17.96 22.63
C PRO A 40 -13.93 18.40 21.82
N THR A 41 -12.96 19.07 22.47
CA THR A 41 -11.71 19.49 21.83
C THR A 41 -10.84 18.30 21.43
N GLN A 42 -10.73 17.28 22.30
CA GLN A 42 -9.98 16.07 22.02
C GLN A 42 -10.60 15.28 20.86
N ALA A 43 -11.93 15.20 20.80
CA ALA A 43 -12.66 14.58 19.71
C ALA A 43 -12.37 15.25 18.35
N LEU A 44 -12.42 16.60 18.31
CA LEU A 44 -12.15 17.38 17.10
C LEU A 44 -10.70 17.24 16.63
N VAL A 45 -9.72 17.30 17.54
CA VAL A 45 -8.31 17.13 17.21
C VAL A 45 -8.06 15.72 16.65
N THR A 46 -8.62 14.69 17.29
CA THR A 46 -8.49 13.29 16.83
C THR A 46 -9.06 13.11 15.44
N LEU A 47 -10.24 13.66 15.16
CA LEU A 47 -10.86 13.62 13.84
C LEU A 47 -9.98 14.31 12.79
N TYR A 48 -9.43 15.49 13.12
CA TYR A 48 -8.58 16.25 12.21
C TYR A 48 -7.29 15.49 11.87
N VAL A 49 -6.61 14.93 12.89
CA VAL A 49 -5.42 14.11 12.71
C VAL A 49 -5.73 12.86 11.88
N PHE A 50 -6.87 12.20 12.12
CA PHE A 50 -7.28 11.03 11.36
C PHE A 50 -7.51 11.37 9.88
N VAL A 51 -8.17 12.49 9.57
CA VAL A 51 -8.39 12.94 8.18
C VAL A 51 -7.08 13.26 7.48
N ILE A 52 -6.14 13.93 8.15
CA ILE A 52 -4.80 14.19 7.60
C ILE A 52 -4.07 12.87 7.33
N ALA A 53 -4.06 11.95 8.29
CA ALA A 53 -3.43 10.65 8.13
C ALA A 53 -4.02 9.88 6.94
N LEU A 54 -5.35 9.85 6.81
CA LEU A 54 -6.04 9.22 5.68
C LEU A 54 -5.67 9.87 4.34
N ALA A 55 -5.58 11.19 4.29
CA ALA A 55 -5.15 11.92 3.09
C ALA A 55 -3.69 11.58 2.71
N CYS A 56 -2.78 11.56 3.69
CA CYS A 56 -1.38 11.15 3.49
C CYS A 56 -1.27 9.70 3.00
N ILE A 57 -1.97 8.76 3.64
CA ILE A 57 -2.00 7.35 3.23
C ILE A 57 -2.51 7.22 1.79
N THR A 58 -3.59 7.93 1.45
CA THR A 58 -4.16 7.94 0.10
C THR A 58 -3.16 8.47 -0.92
N ALA A 59 -2.53 9.61 -0.63
CA ALA A 59 -1.55 10.23 -1.51
C ALA A 59 -0.34 9.30 -1.74
N VAL A 60 0.22 8.72 -0.67
CA VAL A 60 1.37 7.83 -0.75
C VAL A 60 1.03 6.56 -1.54
N ILE A 61 -0.06 5.86 -1.18
CA ILE A 61 -0.42 4.60 -1.84
C ILE A 61 -0.74 4.82 -3.32
N THR A 62 -1.45 5.90 -3.66
CA THR A 62 -1.77 6.23 -5.05
C THR A 62 -0.49 6.56 -5.83
N SER A 63 0.40 7.36 -5.26
CA SER A 63 1.66 7.76 -5.90
C SER A 63 2.57 6.56 -6.13
N VAL A 64 2.80 5.73 -5.11
CA VAL A 64 3.62 4.52 -5.21
C VAL A 64 3.02 3.53 -6.22
N SER A 65 1.70 3.34 -6.22
CA SER A 65 1.03 2.46 -7.18
C SER A 65 1.21 2.95 -8.63
N LEU A 66 1.26 4.26 -8.84
CA LEU A 66 1.44 4.87 -10.16
C LEU A 66 2.90 4.85 -10.61
N MET A 67 3.83 5.12 -9.69
CA MET A 67 5.27 5.19 -9.98
C MET A 67 5.95 3.82 -10.06
N ILE A 68 5.48 2.84 -9.30
CA ILE A 68 6.11 1.51 -9.20
C ILE A 68 5.17 0.45 -9.74
N GLY A 69 3.97 0.31 -9.15
CA GLY A 69 3.05 -0.79 -9.46
C GLY A 69 2.69 -0.91 -10.95
N LEU A 70 2.28 0.21 -11.56
CA LEU A 70 1.87 0.22 -12.96
C LEU A 70 3.04 -0.03 -13.93
N PRO A 71 4.21 0.63 -13.79
CA PRO A 71 5.40 0.31 -14.58
C PRO A 71 5.87 -1.14 -14.44
N THR A 72 5.96 -1.68 -13.23
CA THR A 72 6.38 -3.08 -13.01
C THR A 72 5.47 -4.05 -13.75
N SER A 73 4.16 -3.78 -13.76
CA SER A 73 3.17 -4.62 -14.41
C SER A 73 3.22 -4.54 -15.94
N ILE A 74 3.50 -3.35 -16.48
CA ILE A 74 3.76 -3.18 -17.92
C ILE A 74 5.05 -3.92 -18.31
N LEU A 75 6.11 -3.82 -17.50
CA LEU A 75 7.39 -4.48 -17.76
C LEU A 75 7.24 -6.00 -17.77
N LEU A 76 6.61 -6.59 -16.74
CA LEU A 76 6.38 -8.03 -16.67
C LEU A 76 5.54 -8.54 -17.85
N ARG A 77 4.60 -7.73 -18.34
CA ARG A 77 3.81 -8.05 -19.53
C ARG A 77 4.66 -8.03 -20.80
N ARG A 78 5.54 -7.04 -20.95
CA ARG A 78 6.46 -6.96 -22.11
C ARG A 78 7.46 -8.11 -22.14
N LEU A 79 7.88 -8.61 -20.97
CA LEU A 79 8.78 -9.74 -20.85
C LEU A 79 8.10 -11.11 -21.00
N GLY A 80 6.78 -11.16 -21.29
CA GLY A 80 6.02 -12.41 -21.39
C GLY A 80 5.81 -13.13 -20.05
N GLN A 81 6.29 -12.58 -18.93
CA GLN A 81 6.19 -13.16 -17.59
C GLN A 81 4.99 -12.62 -16.81
N TYR A 82 3.86 -12.38 -17.48
CA TYR A 82 2.65 -11.85 -16.84
C TYR A 82 1.91 -12.91 -16.02
N THR A 83 2.54 -13.34 -14.94
CA THR A 83 2.01 -14.35 -14.01
C THR A 83 1.87 -13.77 -12.60
N LYS A 84 0.96 -14.37 -11.83
CA LYS A 84 0.80 -14.07 -10.39
C LYS A 84 2.12 -14.18 -9.64
N ARG A 85 2.86 -15.28 -9.88
CA ARG A 85 4.14 -15.55 -9.20
C ARG A 85 5.18 -14.48 -9.49
N ALA A 86 5.31 -14.05 -10.74
CA ALA A 86 6.26 -13.01 -11.12
C ALA A 86 5.93 -11.65 -10.46
N HIS A 87 4.66 -11.28 -10.34
CA HIS A 87 4.26 -10.06 -9.65
C HIS A 87 4.58 -10.11 -8.15
N VAL A 88 4.28 -11.23 -7.50
CA VAL A 88 4.59 -11.41 -6.07
C VAL A 88 6.10 -11.35 -5.83
N VAL A 89 6.90 -12.04 -6.65
CA VAL A 89 8.36 -12.01 -6.54
C VAL A 89 8.91 -10.59 -6.75
N ALA A 90 8.41 -9.87 -7.76
CA ALA A 90 8.78 -8.47 -7.97
C ALA A 90 8.42 -7.59 -6.75
N GLY A 91 7.24 -7.81 -6.16
CA GLY A 91 6.82 -7.14 -4.93
C GLY A 91 7.74 -7.42 -3.74
N VAL A 92 8.14 -8.69 -3.55
CA VAL A 92 9.09 -9.09 -2.50
C VAL A 92 10.45 -8.41 -2.69
N ILE A 93 10.99 -8.42 -3.91
CA ILE A 93 12.29 -7.80 -4.22
C ILE A 93 12.22 -6.29 -4.01
N LEU A 94 11.19 -5.63 -4.55
CA LEU A 94 11.02 -4.17 -4.40
C LEU A 94 10.79 -3.78 -2.94
N GLY A 95 10.03 -4.59 -2.19
CA GLY A 95 9.82 -4.41 -0.76
C GLY A 95 11.12 -4.52 0.03
N PHE A 96 11.93 -5.55 -0.26
CA PHE A 96 13.25 -5.73 0.37
C PHE A 96 14.17 -4.54 0.07
N LEU A 97 14.19 -4.06 -1.16
CA LEU A 97 15.05 -2.94 -1.61
C LEU A 97 14.60 -1.57 -1.11
N ALA A 98 13.37 -1.42 -0.60
CA ALA A 98 12.82 -0.13 -0.21
C ALA A 98 13.68 0.60 0.85
N PHE A 99 14.08 -0.11 1.91
CA PHE A 99 14.86 0.48 3.00
C PHE A 99 16.35 0.66 2.68
N PRO A 100 17.05 -0.30 2.04
CA PRO A 100 18.42 -0.08 1.57
C PRO A 100 18.55 1.13 0.66
N VAL A 101 17.59 1.33 -0.27
CA VAL A 101 17.57 2.53 -1.13
C VAL A 101 17.36 3.79 -0.29
N LEU A 102 16.46 3.74 0.69
CA LEU A 102 16.19 4.87 1.56
C LEU A 102 17.43 5.26 2.40
N PHE A 103 18.10 4.30 3.02
CA PHE A 103 19.33 4.54 3.78
C PHE A 103 20.50 5.02 2.91
N ALA A 104 20.63 4.47 1.70
CA ALA A 104 21.62 4.96 0.73
C ALA A 104 21.37 6.44 0.36
N THR A 105 20.11 6.89 0.35
CA THR A 105 19.76 8.29 0.07
C THR A 105 19.89 9.21 1.28
N THR A 106 19.79 8.70 2.51
CA THR A 106 19.91 9.52 3.73
C THR A 106 21.33 9.56 4.30
N GLY A 107 22.21 8.63 3.91
CA GLY A 107 23.61 8.58 4.35
C GLY A 107 23.83 7.87 5.69
N ASP A 108 22.77 7.37 6.33
CA ASP A 108 22.85 6.57 7.55
C ASP A 108 23.30 5.14 7.20
N GLN A 109 24.58 4.85 7.46
CA GLN A 109 25.19 3.54 7.17
C GLN A 109 25.48 2.70 8.43
N GLU A 110 25.03 3.13 9.61
CA GLU A 110 25.17 2.34 10.83
C GLU A 110 24.17 1.17 10.80
N GLY A 111 24.55 0.10 10.11
CA GLY A 111 23.76 -1.11 9.94
C GLY A 111 23.66 -1.91 11.24
N ASP A 112 22.69 -1.56 12.08
CA ASP A 112 22.31 -2.37 13.23
C ASP A 112 21.52 -3.61 12.78
N ALA A 113 21.73 -4.74 13.45
CA ALA A 113 21.10 -6.03 13.12
C ALA A 113 19.56 -5.96 13.19
N SER A 114 19.04 -5.00 13.94
CA SER A 114 17.63 -4.63 14.04
C SER A 114 17.01 -4.22 12.68
N PHE A 115 17.79 -3.72 11.71
CA PHE A 115 17.29 -3.38 10.37
C PHE A 115 17.01 -4.59 9.48
N LEU A 116 17.64 -5.75 9.74
CA LEU A 116 17.36 -6.97 8.97
C LEU A 116 15.90 -7.41 9.11
N LEU A 117 15.33 -7.27 10.31
CA LEU A 117 13.90 -7.53 10.54
C LEU A 117 13.02 -6.59 9.73
N LEU A 118 13.42 -5.33 9.61
CA LEU A 118 12.72 -4.33 8.81
C LEU A 118 12.72 -4.70 7.32
N TYR A 119 13.84 -5.22 6.80
CA TYR A 119 13.96 -5.65 5.40
C TYR A 119 13.14 -6.90 5.11
N VAL A 120 13.13 -7.86 6.04
CA VAL A 120 12.30 -9.06 5.91
C VAL A 120 10.82 -8.68 5.96
N TYR A 121 10.44 -7.80 6.89
CA TYR A 121 9.07 -7.32 7.01
C TYR A 121 8.63 -6.54 5.77
N SER A 122 9.49 -5.69 5.22
CA SER A 122 9.21 -4.91 4.00
C SER A 122 9.09 -5.81 2.78
N ALA A 123 9.91 -6.86 2.67
CA ALA A 123 9.81 -7.87 1.62
C ALA A 123 8.47 -8.63 1.68
N LEU A 124 8.06 -9.06 2.88
CA LEU A 124 6.77 -9.71 3.08
C LEU A 124 5.60 -8.78 2.75
N ALA A 125 5.64 -7.54 3.25
CA ALA A 125 4.64 -6.52 2.95
C ALA A 125 4.54 -6.25 1.43
N GLY A 126 5.68 -6.14 0.75
CA GLY A 126 5.73 -5.97 -0.71
C GLY A 126 5.11 -7.14 -1.47
N GLY A 127 5.37 -8.38 -1.04
CA GLY A 127 4.76 -9.59 -1.61
C GLY A 127 3.25 -9.65 -1.41
N VAL A 128 2.75 -9.36 -0.21
CA VAL A 128 1.32 -9.32 0.10
C VAL A 128 0.62 -8.22 -0.70
N THR A 129 1.21 -7.03 -0.78
CA THR A 129 0.68 -5.92 -1.59
C THR A 129 0.61 -6.29 -3.07
N ALA A 130 1.64 -6.93 -3.62
CA ALA A 130 1.65 -7.37 -5.01
C ALA A 130 0.61 -8.48 -5.28
N ASP A 131 0.39 -9.42 -4.36
CA ASP A 131 -0.67 -10.43 -4.47
C ASP A 131 -2.06 -9.78 -4.47
N SER A 132 -2.30 -8.87 -3.53
CA SER A 132 -3.55 -8.10 -3.44
C SER A 132 -3.81 -7.31 -4.72
N TRP A 133 -2.78 -6.62 -5.23
CA TRP A 133 -2.85 -5.87 -6.47
C TRP A 133 -3.18 -6.76 -7.67
N TRP A 134 -2.55 -7.94 -7.79
CA TRP A 134 -2.84 -8.90 -8.84
C TRP A 134 -4.30 -9.39 -8.81
N ARG A 135 -4.82 -9.72 -7.61
CA ARG A 135 -6.21 -10.16 -7.43
C ARG A 135 -7.21 -9.06 -7.78
N ASN A 136 -6.92 -7.82 -7.40
CA ASN A 136 -7.83 -6.68 -7.59
C ASN A 136 -7.72 -6.03 -8.97
N THR A 137 -6.64 -6.28 -9.72
CA THR A 137 -6.39 -5.64 -11.02
C THR A 137 -6.44 -6.65 -12.16
N SER A 138 -5.57 -7.66 -12.13
CA SER A 138 -5.35 -8.60 -13.24
C SER A 138 -6.44 -9.67 -13.34
N ALA A 139 -6.94 -10.19 -12.21
CA ALA A 139 -8.02 -11.18 -12.24
C ALA A 139 -9.34 -10.59 -12.77
N LEU A 140 -9.59 -9.30 -12.49
CA LEU A 140 -10.75 -8.58 -13.03
C LEU A 140 -10.59 -8.23 -14.51
N VAL A 141 -9.39 -7.82 -14.95
CA VAL A 141 -9.13 -7.59 -16.38
C VAL A 141 -9.20 -8.90 -17.18
N GLY A 142 -8.68 -10.00 -16.65
CA GLY A 142 -8.77 -11.33 -17.27
C GLY A 142 -10.21 -11.85 -17.39
N ARG A 143 -11.06 -11.60 -16.39
CA ARG A 143 -12.50 -11.91 -16.47
C ARG A 143 -13.24 -11.03 -17.47
N SER A 144 -12.89 -9.74 -17.58
CA SER A 144 -13.49 -8.83 -18.56
C SER A 144 -13.08 -9.11 -20.02
N LEU A 145 -12.06 -9.94 -20.24
CA LEU A 145 -11.56 -10.33 -21.56
C LEU A 145 -12.06 -11.70 -22.03
N LYS A 146 -12.76 -12.46 -21.19
CA LYS A 146 -13.50 -13.64 -21.66
C LYS A 146 -14.81 -13.16 -22.29
N PRO A 147 -15.09 -13.47 -23.57
CA PRO A 147 -16.45 -13.33 -24.09
C PRO A 147 -17.39 -14.21 -23.26
N ALA A 148 -18.60 -13.72 -23.03
CA ALA A 148 -19.68 -14.48 -22.40
C ALA A 148 -20.03 -15.73 -23.21
#